data_AF-A0A7X7PKX1-F1
#
_entry.id   AF-A0A7X7PKX1-F1
#
_cell.length_a   1.000
_cell.length_b   1.000
_cell.length_c   1.000
_cell.angle_alpha   90.00
_cell.angle_beta   90.00
_cell.angle_gamma   90.00
#
_symmetry.space_group_name_H-M   'P 1'
#
loop_
_entity.id
_entity.type
_entity.pdbx_description
1 polymer ?
#
loop_
_entity_poly.entity_id
_entity_poly.type
_entity_poly.pdbx_seq_one_letter_code
_entity_poly.pdbx_strand_id
1 'polypeptide(L)' 'MKRKQHRPDQIIAKLREADGLLAGGATIAQVCQRIEVSEQTFHRWRNQYGGMKANEAKRLKEL' A
#
# COMPACT_ATOMS: atom_id res chain seq x y z
N MET A 1 25.37 -6.56 5.92
CA MET A 1 24.36 -5.54 6.31
C MET A 1 23.01 -6.22 6.56
N LYS A 2 22.42 -6.11 7.76
CA LYS A 2 21.06 -6.61 8.01
C LYS A 2 20.09 -5.81 7.14
N ARG A 3 19.54 -6.43 6.09
CA ARG A 3 18.45 -5.83 5.31
C ARG A 3 17.28 -5.62 6.27
N LYS A 4 16.96 -4.36 6.61
CA LYS A 4 15.72 -4.01 7.31
C LYS A 4 14.56 -4.30 6.35
N GLN A 5 14.11 -5.55 6.33
CA GLN A 5 12.92 -5.95 5.59
C GLN A 5 11.70 -5.38 6.33
N HIS A 6 10.81 -4.74 5.57
CA HIS A 6 9.51 -4.35 6.11
C HIS A 6 8.71 -5.62 6.36
N ARG A 7 8.10 -5.71 7.55
CA ARG A 7 7.20 -6.83 7.82
C ARG A 7 5.91 -6.68 6.98
N PRO A 8 5.23 -7.79 6.63
CA PRO A 8 3.96 -7.73 5.91
C PRO A 8 2.93 -6.79 6.54
N ASP A 9 2.83 -6.76 7.87
CA ASP A 9 1.95 -5.85 8.62
C ASP A 9 2.28 -4.37 8.37
N GLN A 10 3.56 -4.00 8.40
CA GLN A 10 4.02 -2.64 8.09
C GLN A 10 3.73 -2.25 6.64
N ILE A 11 3.88 -3.18 5.70
CA ILE A 11 3.59 -2.96 4.29
C ILE A 11 2.10 -2.67 4.09
N ILE A 12 1.22 -3.47 4.71
CA ILE A 12 -0.23 -3.30 4.61
C ILE A 12 -0.66 -1.95 5.23
N ALA A 13 -0.08 -1.57 6.38
CA ALA A 13 -0.36 -0.27 7.00
C ALA A 13 0.05 0.89 6.08
N LYS A 14 1.25 0.85 5.50
CA LYS A 14 1.73 1.87 4.54
C LYS A 14 0.87 1.93 3.28
N LEU A 15 0.43 0.78 2.75
CA LEU A 15 -0.48 0.75 1.60
C LEU A 15 -1.86 1.33 1.94
N ARG A 16 -2.36 1.15 3.17
CA ARG A 16 -3.62 1.76 3.62
C ARG A 16 -3.52 3.29 3.68
N GLU A 17 -2.42 3.81 4.22
CA GLU A 17 -2.14 5.26 4.23
C GLU A 17 -2.02 5.80 2.79
N ALA A 18 -1.28 5.11 1.93
CA ALA A 18 -1.14 5.44 0.53
C ALA A 18 -2.49 5.55 -0.19
N ASP A 19 -3.38 4.58 -0.01
CA ASP A 19 -4.70 4.61 -0.64
C ASP A 19 -5.57 5.77 -0.15
N GLY A 20 -5.48 6.15 1.12
CA GLY A 20 -6.20 7.33 1.64
C GLY A 20 -5.72 8.63 1.00
N LEU A 21 -4.41 8.77 0.79
CA LEU A 21 -3.82 9.92 0.11
C LEU A 21 -4.20 9.95 -1.38
N LEU A 22 -4.16 8.79 -2.06
CA LEU A 22 -4.59 8.67 -3.46
C LEU A 22 -6.08 9.02 -3.61
N ALA A 23 -6.94 8.57 -2.70
CA ALA A 23 -8.36 8.92 -2.68
C ALA A 23 -8.59 10.43 -2.45
N GLY A 24 -7.69 11.09 -1.73
CA GLY A 24 -7.65 12.54 -1.58
C GLY A 24 -7.05 13.30 -2.77
N GLY A 25 -6.72 12.61 -3.86
CA GLY A 25 -6.16 13.21 -5.08
C GLY A 25 -4.65 13.39 -5.11
N ALA A 26 -3.91 12.83 -4.12
CA ALA A 26 -2.46 12.85 -4.16
C ALA A 26 -1.93 12.00 -5.32
N THR A 27 -0.76 12.38 -5.85
CA THR A 27 -0.06 11.61 -6.88
C THR A 27 0.74 10.46 -6.27
N ILE A 28 1.05 9.45 -7.07
CA ILE A 28 1.88 8.31 -6.64
C ILE A 28 3.24 8.78 -6.10
N ALA A 29 3.86 9.78 -6.74
CA ALA A 29 5.14 10.34 -6.31
C ALA A 29 5.05 10.94 -4.89
N GLN A 30 4.02 11.74 -4.61
CA GLN A 30 3.78 12.31 -3.28
C GLN A 30 3.53 11.23 -2.22
N VAL A 31 2.77 10.20 -2.57
CA VAL A 31 2.50 9.07 -1.70
C VAL A 31 3.77 8.29 -1.38
N CYS A 32 4.59 8.01 -2.38
CA CYS A 32 5.87 7.30 -2.21
C CYS A 32 6.84 8.09 -1.32
N GLN A 33 6.88 9.42 -1.49
CA GLN A 33 7.63 10.31 -0.61
C GLN A 33 7.09 10.26 0.83
N ARG A 34 5.76 10.25 1.02
CA ARG A 34 5.13 10.24 2.35
C ARG A 34 5.41 8.95 3.14
N ILE A 35 5.34 7.80 2.48
CA ILE A 35 5.54 6.48 3.12
C ILE A 35 7.00 6.01 3.09
N GLU A 36 7.90 6.87 2.59
CA GLU A 36 9.36 6.67 2.49
C GLU A 36 9.74 5.42 1.69
N VAL A 37 9.16 5.25 0.51
CA VAL A 37 9.50 4.15 -0.40
C VAL A 37 9.66 4.64 -1.84
N SER A 38 10.35 3.86 -2.66
CA SER A 38 10.39 4.12 -4.10
C SER A 38 9.09 3.68 -4.78
N GLU A 39 8.74 4.34 -5.89
CA GLU A 39 7.59 3.96 -6.71
C GLU A 39 7.64 2.48 -7.13
N GLN A 40 8.84 1.99 -7.48
CA GLN A 40 9.03 0.58 -7.85
C GLN A 40 8.69 -0.38 -6.70
N THR A 41 9.02 0.00 -5.45
CA THR A 41 8.67 -0.76 -4.25
C THR A 41 7.17 -0.70 -4.00
N PHE A 42 6.57 0.48 -4.14
CA PHE A 42 5.13 0.68 -3.99
C PHE A 42 4.33 -0.17 -4.98
N HIS A 43 4.72 -0.19 -6.27
CA HIS A 43 4.09 -1.03 -7.27
C HIS A 43 4.21 -2.53 -6.96
N ARG A 44 5.40 -2.99 -6.55
CA ARG A 44 5.59 -4.38 -6.10
C ARG A 44 4.68 -4.71 -4.92
N TRP A 45 4.61 -3.83 -3.93
CA TRP A 45 3.75 -4.02 -2.76
C TRP A 45 2.27 -4.04 -3.13
N ARG A 46 1.81 -3.18 -4.05
CA ARG A 46 0.42 -3.24 -4.53
C ARG A 46 0.09 -4.55 -5.25
N ASN A 47 1.01 -5.09 -6.05
CA ASN A 47 0.80 -6.40 -6.68
C ASN A 47 0.77 -7.54 -5.64
N GLN A 48 1.65 -7.51 -4.64
CA GLN A 48 1.80 -8.60 -3.67
C GLN A 48 0.78 -8.54 -2.52
N TYR A 49 0.41 -7.33 -2.07
CA TYR A 49 -0.41 -7.10 -0.87
C TYR A 49 -1.67 -6.28 -1.15
N GLY A 50 -1.77 -5.58 -2.30
CA GLY A 50 -2.95 -4.77 -2.65
C GLY A 50 -4.20 -5.60 -2.95
N GLY A 51 -4.04 -6.87 -3.36
CA GLY A 51 -5.14 -7.81 -3.57
C GLY A 51 -5.90 -8.22 -2.30
N MET A 52 -5.28 -8.10 -1.10
CA MET A 52 -5.98 -8.37 0.16
C MET A 52 -7.16 -7.40 0.36
N LYS A 53 -7.04 -6.14 -0.08
CA LYS A 53 -8.16 -5.19 -0.08
C LYS A 53 -9.23 -5.53 -1.11
N ALA A 54 -8.89 -6.06 -2.28
CA ALA A 54 -9.88 -6.45 -3.29
C ALA A 54 -10.79 -7.59 -2.79
N ASN A 55 -10.23 -8.53 -2.02
CA ASN A 55 -11.02 -9.58 -1.37
C ASN A 55 -11.81 -9.06 -0.16
N GLU A 56 -11.24 -8.19 0.68
CA GLU A 56 -11.95 -7.64 1.85
C GLU A 56 -13.07 -6.65 1.46
N ALA A 57 -12.86 -5.83 0.43
CA ALA A 57 -13.88 -4.95 -0.14
C ALA A 57 -14.98 -5.71 -0.90
N LYS A 58 -14.66 -6.86 -1.51
CA LYS A 58 -15.70 -7.76 -2.06
C LYS A 58 -16.56 -8.37 -0.94
N ARG A 59 -15.95 -8.78 0.17
CA ARG A 59 -16.67 -9.36 1.31
C ARG A 59 -17.63 -8.37 1.98
N LEU A 60 -17.31 -7.07 1.98
CA LEU A 60 -18.20 -6.00 2.43
C LEU A 60 -19.39 -5.73 1.48
N LYS A 61 -19.38 -6.27 0.26
CA LYS A 61 -20.45 -6.11 -0.73
C LYS A 61 -21.40 -7.31 -0.82
N GLU A 62 -21.12 -8.39 -0.08
CA GLU A 62 -21.96 -9.59 0.07
C GLU A 62 -22.70 -9.64 1.42
N LEU A 63 -22.95 -8.47 2.03
CA LEU A 63 -23.74 -8.30 3.26
C LEU A 63 -24.90 -7.35 3.00
#